data_AF-A0A0D0I722-F1
#
_entry.id   AF-A0A0D0I722-F1
#
_cell.length_a   1.000
_cell.length_b   1.000
_cell.length_c   1.000
_cell.angle_alpha   90.00
_cell.angle_beta   90.00
_cell.angle_gamma   90.00
#
_symmetry.space_group_name_H-M   'P 1'
#
loop_
_entity.id
_entity.type
_entity.pdbx_description
1 polymer ?
#
loop_
_entity_poly.entity_id
_entity_poly.type
_entity_poly.pdbx_seq_one_letter_code
_entity_poly.pdbx_strand_id
1 'polypeptide(L)'
;MTNMKKIIMSIMMTAICTIASAAITQKIYLKNGSVLSGFIAHQEKDGYMEVSTDEAIICISASDITVKEVTRKESQLDKAWRKWAKDNDALMGYGNDKSFTLCNISAGVDVNDSIASEPDELDFEERLAEDGKTFNNVRILERGMKVRFLQLAPDSYILRWDEIDRIEGVRSAKNALSGLKRTYMLKSGRTVEGEYAGESFETVSVFKSDGTVETMPFGDIKTLKISAVNPNQDISEQSPLRDVVTLTNNRTRRGIIVEQYNGGPASANYIKMRNSNGVEEKIMTSNIESIGKEKNTAYNPLFDILLKPGEVMVNREKAEFVKVTEKDDALILDSIPEKVIRLKSKSGMATFDVEYNGDVKAEMFQVVTLTKKTVKKVDVYSFTYKDLARSTFQPKKEETSMNGTKKVTFSVPANAVFAIYYSASNRAIPIKTE
;
A
#
# COMPACT_ATOMS: atom_id res chain seq x y z
N MET A 1 -46.81 1.84 -4.18
CA MET A 1 -45.35 2.07 -4.30
C MET A 1 -44.74 0.81 -4.86
N THR A 2 -44.62 0.75 -6.17
CA THR A 2 -44.38 -0.46 -6.94
C THR A 2 -43.34 -0.05 -7.98
N ASN A 3 -42.21 -0.77 -8.04
CA ASN A 3 -41.06 -0.63 -8.97
C ASN A 3 -39.70 -0.21 -8.39
N MET A 4 -39.43 -0.43 -7.10
CA MET A 4 -38.04 -0.33 -6.56
C MET A 4 -37.33 -1.68 -6.37
N LYS A 5 -37.98 -2.80 -6.74
CA LYS A 5 -37.46 -4.18 -6.58
C LYS A 5 -36.71 -4.73 -7.82
N LYS A 6 -36.23 -3.87 -8.72
CA LYS A 6 -35.37 -4.28 -9.84
C LYS A 6 -34.14 -3.40 -9.92
N ILE A 7 -33.35 -3.40 -8.85
CA ILE A 7 -31.94 -3.04 -8.96
C ILE A 7 -31.31 -4.21 -9.71
N ILE A 8 -31.21 -4.07 -11.04
CA ILE A 8 -30.26 -4.86 -11.80
C ILE A 8 -28.93 -4.54 -11.16
N MET A 9 -28.42 -5.53 -10.41
CA MET A 9 -27.12 -5.54 -9.82
C MET A 9 -26.09 -5.25 -10.92
N SER A 10 -25.75 -3.99 -11.10
CA SER A 10 -24.46 -3.62 -11.65
C SER A 10 -23.48 -4.20 -10.66
N ILE A 11 -22.82 -5.30 -11.03
CA ILE A 11 -21.59 -5.75 -10.38
C ILE A 11 -20.71 -4.50 -10.34
N MET A 12 -20.70 -3.83 -9.20
CA MET A 12 -20.17 -2.49 -9.12
C MET A 12 -18.68 -2.63 -8.95
N MET A 13 -18.01 -2.63 -10.10
CA MET A 13 -16.63 -2.23 -10.35
C MET A 13 -15.60 -2.47 -9.26
N THR A 14 -15.66 -3.64 -8.62
CA THR A 14 -14.71 -4.19 -7.65
C THR A 14 -13.69 -3.17 -7.15
N ALA A 15 -14.07 -2.41 -6.12
CA ALA A 15 -13.17 -1.53 -5.39
C ALA A 15 -11.86 -2.29 -5.08
N ILE A 16 -10.74 -1.98 -5.75
CA ILE A 16 -9.45 -2.61 -5.41
C ILE A 16 -8.72 -1.67 -4.47
N CYS A 17 -8.29 -2.22 -3.34
CA CYS A 17 -7.53 -1.52 -2.33
C CYS A 17 -6.08 -1.35 -2.77
N THR A 18 -5.47 -0.31 -2.24
CA THR A 18 -4.02 -0.11 -2.23
C THR A 18 -3.52 -0.26 -0.80
N ILE A 19 -2.22 -0.53 -0.63
CA ILE A 19 -1.61 -0.60 0.69
C ILE A 19 -0.97 0.75 1.01
N ALA A 20 -1.38 1.36 2.12
CA ALA A 20 -0.62 2.39 2.80
C ALA A 20 0.03 1.75 4.03
N SER A 21 1.38 1.76 4.09
CA SER A 21 2.14 1.33 5.27
C SER A 21 1.70 -0.02 5.87
N ALA A 22 1.61 -1.06 5.03
CA ALA A 22 1.25 -2.45 5.36
C ALA A 22 -0.24 -2.74 5.70
N ALA A 23 -1.15 -1.76 5.62
CA ALA A 23 -2.59 -1.95 5.76
C ALA A 23 -3.32 -1.79 4.42
N ILE A 24 -4.27 -2.70 4.13
CA ILE A 24 -5.09 -2.66 2.91
C ILE A 24 -6.23 -1.68 3.19
N THR A 25 -6.16 -0.45 2.70
CA THR A 25 -7.03 0.62 3.20
C THR A 25 -7.78 1.33 2.09
N GLN A 26 -8.95 0.81 1.73
CA GLN A 26 -10.05 1.71 1.34
C GLN A 26 -10.66 2.33 2.60
N LYS A 27 -11.23 3.51 2.45
CA LYS A 27 -12.09 4.11 3.48
C LYS A 27 -13.52 4.09 2.99
N ILE A 28 -14.38 3.35 3.68
CA ILE A 28 -15.80 3.27 3.40
C ILE A 28 -16.50 4.17 4.42
N TYR A 29 -17.05 5.29 3.93
CA TYR A 29 -17.78 6.26 4.73
C TYR A 29 -19.26 5.89 4.73
N LEU A 30 -19.84 5.72 5.91
CA LEU A 30 -21.26 5.46 6.08
C LEU A 30 -22.01 6.76 6.30
N LYS A 31 -23.28 6.79 5.89
CA LYS A 31 -24.17 7.95 6.06
C LYS A 31 -24.39 8.34 7.52
N ASN A 32 -24.21 7.39 8.45
CA ASN A 32 -24.34 7.65 9.88
C ASN A 32 -23.09 8.32 10.52
N GLY A 33 -22.01 8.51 9.74
CA GLY A 33 -20.75 9.11 10.18
C GLY A 33 -19.65 8.11 10.55
N SER A 34 -19.93 6.80 10.52
CA SER A 34 -18.91 5.77 10.70
C SER A 34 -17.96 5.70 9.49
N VAL A 35 -16.73 5.27 9.73
CA VAL A 35 -15.70 5.08 8.70
C VAL A 35 -15.03 3.74 8.91
N LEU A 36 -15.10 2.87 7.91
CA LEU A 36 -14.46 1.56 7.93
C LEU A 36 -13.20 1.60 7.06
N SER A 37 -12.03 1.36 7.65
CA SER A 37 -10.76 1.30 6.92
C SER A 37 -10.42 -0.16 6.64
N GLY A 38 -10.58 -0.58 5.38
CA GLY A 38 -10.47 -2.00 5.02
C GLY A 38 -10.79 -2.29 3.57
N PHE A 39 -11.49 -3.41 3.32
CA PHE A 39 -11.94 -3.82 2.00
C PHE A 39 -13.25 -4.60 2.04
N ILE A 40 -14.04 -4.54 0.96
CA ILE A 40 -15.22 -5.40 0.78
C ILE A 40 -14.73 -6.83 0.55
N ALA A 41 -14.91 -7.68 1.56
CA ALA A 41 -14.49 -9.08 1.58
C ALA A 41 -15.50 -9.98 0.86
N HIS A 42 -16.78 -9.64 0.95
CA HIS A 42 -17.86 -10.37 0.29
C HIS A 42 -18.96 -9.42 -0.16
N GLN A 43 -19.57 -9.69 -1.31
CA GLN A 43 -20.77 -9.02 -1.79
C GLN A 43 -21.71 -10.06 -2.41
N GLU A 44 -22.89 -10.19 -1.82
CA GLU A 44 -23.97 -11.07 -2.26
C GLU A 44 -24.84 -10.41 -3.32
N LYS A 45 -25.56 -11.24 -4.07
CA LYS A 45 -26.40 -10.82 -5.22
C LYS A 45 -27.52 -9.85 -4.85
N ASP A 46 -28.04 -9.98 -3.63
CA ASP A 46 -29.10 -9.18 -3.06
C ASP A 46 -28.64 -7.79 -2.59
N GLY A 47 -27.32 -7.55 -2.51
CA GLY A 47 -26.72 -6.26 -2.21
C GLY A 47 -26.05 -6.18 -0.83
N TYR A 48 -26.10 -7.25 -0.02
CA TYR A 48 -25.33 -7.31 1.22
C TYR A 48 -23.83 -7.38 0.96
N MET A 49 -23.08 -6.70 1.81
CA MET A 49 -21.63 -6.65 1.75
C MET A 49 -21.04 -6.92 3.11
N GLU A 50 -20.06 -7.80 3.16
CA GLU A 50 -19.16 -7.97 4.29
C GLU A 50 -17.90 -7.13 4.06
N VAL A 51 -17.61 -6.24 5.00
CA VAL A 51 -16.40 -5.40 5.00
C VAL A 51 -15.45 -5.90 6.08
N SER A 52 -14.26 -6.33 5.67
CA SER A 52 -13.17 -6.64 6.59
C SER A 52 -12.35 -5.37 6.84
N THR A 53 -12.20 -4.98 8.10
CA THR A 53 -11.50 -3.76 8.51
C THR A 53 -10.18 -4.07 9.20
N ASP A 54 -9.16 -3.25 8.95
CA ASP A 54 -7.95 -3.20 9.78
C ASP A 54 -8.16 -2.25 10.98
N GLU A 55 -8.92 -1.17 10.79
CA GLU A 55 -9.39 -0.25 11.83
C GLU A 55 -10.75 0.35 11.46
N ALA A 56 -11.49 0.86 12.44
CA ALA A 56 -12.78 1.50 12.21
C ALA A 56 -13.00 2.68 13.15
N ILE A 57 -13.74 3.68 12.67
CA ILE A 57 -14.38 4.69 13.49
C ILE A 57 -15.87 4.38 13.45
N ILE A 58 -16.45 4.03 14.59
CA ILE A 58 -17.86 3.70 14.70
C ILE A 58 -18.60 4.87 15.35
N CYS A 59 -19.74 5.23 14.75
CA CYS A 59 -20.68 6.21 15.25
C CYS A 59 -21.99 5.49 15.58
N ILE A 60 -22.39 5.54 16.84
CA ILE A 60 -23.60 4.88 17.33
C ILE A 60 -24.34 5.78 18.33
N SER A 61 -25.66 5.71 18.37
CA SER A 61 -26.46 6.43 19.36
C SER A 61 -26.02 6.11 20.79
N ALA A 62 -25.91 7.15 21.63
CA ALA A 62 -25.50 6.98 23.02
C ALA A 62 -26.56 6.23 23.86
N SER A 63 -27.82 6.21 23.43
CA SER A 63 -28.91 5.47 24.07
C SER A 63 -28.80 3.96 23.91
N ASP A 64 -28.06 3.50 22.89
CA ASP A 64 -28.09 2.11 22.43
C ASP A 64 -26.83 1.35 22.85
N ILE A 65 -26.01 1.97 23.71
CA ILE A 65 -24.75 1.41 24.16
C ILE A 65 -24.53 1.53 25.67
N THR A 66 -23.73 0.61 26.20
CA THR A 66 -23.10 0.75 27.51
C THR A 66 -21.61 0.96 27.35
N VAL A 67 -21.00 1.79 28.21
CA VAL A 67 -19.57 2.15 28.15
C VAL A 67 -18.91 1.89 29.49
N LYS A 68 -17.81 1.13 29.48
CA LYS A 68 -16.94 0.88 30.63
C LYS A 68 -15.53 1.37 30.35
N GLU A 69 -15.07 2.37 31.10
CA GLU A 69 -13.71 2.90 30.99
C GLU A 69 -12.68 2.00 31.68
N VAL A 70 -11.50 1.87 31.06
CA VAL A 70 -10.37 1.09 31.55
C VAL A 70 -9.09 1.90 31.35
N THR A 71 -8.52 2.38 32.46
CA THR A 71 -7.20 3.04 32.45
C THR A 71 -6.10 1.99 32.49
N ARG A 72 -5.12 2.10 31.58
CA ARG A 72 -3.95 1.22 31.51
C ARG A 72 -2.66 2.04 31.54
N LYS A 73 -1.57 1.49 32.10
CA LYS A 73 -0.25 2.10 31.98
C LYS A 73 0.25 2.01 30.53
N GLU A 74 1.07 2.96 30.09
CA GLU A 74 1.65 2.98 28.73
C GLU A 74 2.34 1.65 28.38
N SER A 75 3.05 1.07 29.35
CA SER A 75 3.75 -0.21 29.21
C SER A 75 2.83 -1.40 28.92
N GLN A 76 1.55 -1.30 29.30
CA GLN A 76 0.53 -2.32 29.13
C GLN A 76 -0.28 -2.15 27.83
N LEU A 77 -0.12 -1.04 27.11
CA LEU A 77 -0.75 -0.83 25.82
C LEU A 77 -0.06 -1.69 24.76
N ASP A 78 -0.84 -2.21 23.82
CA ASP A 78 -0.28 -2.77 22.59
C ASP A 78 0.44 -1.70 21.77
N LYS A 79 1.18 -2.13 20.75
CA LYS A 79 2.02 -1.24 19.94
C LYS A 79 1.18 -0.17 19.22
N ALA A 80 -0.02 -0.53 18.75
CA ALA A 80 -0.87 0.35 17.97
C ALA A 80 -1.43 1.48 18.86
N TRP A 81 -2.01 1.14 20.01
CA TRP A 81 -2.51 2.11 20.98
C TRP A 81 -1.41 2.95 21.59
N ARG A 82 -0.23 2.38 21.87
CA ARG A 82 0.92 3.14 22.37
C ARG A 82 1.40 4.17 21.34
N LYS A 83 1.45 3.80 20.07
CA LYS A 83 1.80 4.73 18.99
C LYS A 83 0.74 5.82 18.86
N TRP A 84 -0.53 5.43 18.77
CA TRP A 84 -1.66 6.37 18.65
C TRP A 84 -1.68 7.36 19.82
N ALA A 85 -1.55 6.90 21.06
CA ALA A 85 -1.59 7.76 22.24
C ALA A 85 -0.43 8.76 22.28
N LYS A 86 0.75 8.41 21.75
CA LYS A 86 1.89 9.33 21.61
C LYS A 86 1.68 10.35 20.51
N ASP A 87 1.24 9.89 19.34
CA ASP A 87 1.02 10.76 18.18
C ASP A 87 -0.08 11.80 18.43
N ASN A 88 -1.00 11.52 19.36
CA ASN A 88 -2.12 12.39 19.72
C ASN A 88 -1.98 13.06 21.09
N ASP A 89 -0.80 13.00 21.72
CA ASP A 89 -0.53 13.55 23.07
C ASP A 89 -1.61 13.19 24.12
N ALA A 90 -2.08 11.95 24.06
CA ALA A 90 -3.23 11.49 24.84
C ALA A 90 -2.83 10.73 26.12
N LEU A 91 -1.52 10.63 26.40
CA LEU A 91 -0.99 9.99 27.60
C LEU A 91 -1.07 10.95 28.80
N MET A 92 -1.66 10.49 29.89
CA MET A 92 -1.78 11.25 31.13
C MET A 92 -0.71 10.83 32.14
N GLY A 93 -0.12 11.79 32.86
CA GLY A 93 0.90 11.55 33.88
C GLY A 93 2.34 11.73 33.37
N TYR A 94 3.33 11.39 34.22
CA TYR A 94 4.75 11.65 33.97
C TYR A 94 5.61 10.39 34.14
N GLY A 95 6.74 10.34 33.44
CA GLY A 95 7.71 9.26 33.56
C GLY A 95 7.11 7.88 33.32
N ASN A 96 7.34 6.95 34.25
CA ASN A 96 6.86 5.57 34.17
C ASN A 96 5.38 5.39 34.56
N ASP A 97 4.71 6.44 35.04
CA ASP A 97 3.30 6.41 35.42
C ASP A 97 2.36 7.00 34.35
N LYS A 98 2.89 7.21 33.14
CA LYS A 98 2.06 7.53 31.97
C LYS A 98 0.99 6.47 31.76
N SER A 99 -0.24 6.92 31.56
CA SER A 99 -1.41 6.07 31.41
C SER A 99 -2.31 6.57 30.28
N PHE A 100 -3.17 5.68 29.80
CA PHE A 100 -4.13 5.94 28.73
C PHE A 100 -5.46 5.27 29.05
N THR A 101 -6.56 5.96 28.76
CA THR A 101 -7.91 5.46 29.01
C THR A 101 -8.53 4.94 27.73
N LEU A 102 -8.79 3.64 27.72
CA LEU A 102 -9.59 2.93 26.73
C LEU A 102 -10.98 2.63 27.30
N CYS A 103 -11.87 2.14 26.45
CA CYS A 103 -13.24 1.80 26.78
C CYS A 103 -13.55 0.40 26.26
N ASN A 104 -14.44 -0.30 26.96
CA ASN A 104 -15.20 -1.41 26.41
C ASN A 104 -16.63 -0.92 26.20
N ILE A 105 -17.17 -1.12 25.01
CA ILE A 105 -18.51 -0.68 24.61
C ILE A 105 -19.32 -1.92 24.22
N SER A 106 -20.56 -2.02 24.68
CA SER A 106 -21.50 -3.03 24.19
C SER A 106 -22.66 -2.33 23.51
N ALA A 107 -22.97 -2.72 22.28
CA ALA A 107 -24.16 -2.29 21.55
C ALA A 107 -25.36 -3.18 21.93
N GLY A 108 -26.53 -2.58 21.99
CA GLY A 108 -27.73 -3.18 22.54
C GLY A 108 -27.93 -2.80 24.01
N VAL A 109 -29.19 -2.50 24.35
CA VAL A 109 -29.64 -2.38 25.74
C VAL A 109 -30.06 -3.78 26.19
N ASP A 110 -29.96 -4.12 27.48
CA ASP A 110 -30.60 -5.32 28.05
C ASP A 110 -32.12 -5.22 27.84
N VAL A 111 -32.62 -5.61 26.66
CA VAL A 111 -34.05 -5.69 26.36
C VAL A 111 -34.42 -7.17 26.40
N ASN A 112 -34.80 -7.64 27.59
CA ASN A 112 -35.73 -8.77 27.66
C ASN A 112 -37.00 -8.34 26.93
N ASP A 113 -37.39 -9.09 25.91
CA ASP A 113 -38.46 -8.84 24.93
C ASP A 113 -38.10 -7.94 23.73
N SER A 114 -37.51 -8.54 22.70
CA SER A 114 -37.73 -8.08 21.33
C SER A 114 -37.94 -9.28 20.40
N ILE A 115 -39.00 -9.20 19.60
CA ILE A 115 -39.29 -10.11 18.49
C ILE A 115 -38.20 -9.89 17.43
N ALA A 116 -37.58 -10.96 16.93
CA ALA A 116 -36.55 -10.86 15.90
C ALA A 116 -37.10 -10.12 14.67
N SER A 117 -36.44 -9.03 14.28
CA SER A 117 -36.75 -8.30 13.06
C SER A 117 -36.18 -9.09 11.87
N GLU A 118 -36.77 -8.97 10.68
CA GLU A 118 -36.10 -9.51 9.50
C GLU A 118 -34.82 -8.68 9.24
N PRO A 119 -33.65 -9.33 9.01
CA PRO A 119 -32.36 -8.64 8.82
C PRO A 119 -32.38 -7.55 7.73
N ASP A 120 -33.31 -7.67 6.79
CA ASP A 120 -33.51 -6.79 5.63
C ASP A 120 -34.03 -5.38 5.96
N GLU A 121 -34.53 -5.15 7.18
CA GLU A 121 -35.09 -3.84 7.57
C GLU A 121 -34.16 -3.02 8.46
N LEU A 122 -33.19 -3.65 9.11
CA LEU A 122 -32.31 -3.00 10.09
C LEU A 122 -31.27 -2.13 9.39
N ASP A 123 -30.96 -0.96 9.92
CA ASP A 123 -29.79 -0.18 9.51
C ASP A 123 -28.49 -0.67 10.19
N PHE A 124 -27.37 -0.01 9.88
CA PHE A 124 -26.07 -0.38 10.45
C PHE A 124 -26.03 -0.34 11.99
N GLU A 125 -26.58 0.69 12.63
CA GLU A 125 -26.56 0.82 14.10
C GLU A 125 -27.47 -0.22 14.75
N GLU A 126 -28.64 -0.43 14.17
CA GLU A 126 -29.62 -1.43 14.62
C GLU A 126 -29.06 -2.85 14.53
N ARG A 127 -28.35 -3.19 13.44
CA ARG A 127 -27.68 -4.50 13.31
C ARG A 127 -26.60 -4.71 14.37
N LEU A 128 -25.79 -3.68 14.67
CA LEU A 128 -24.79 -3.78 15.74
C LEU A 128 -25.44 -4.06 17.11
N ALA A 129 -26.59 -3.45 17.37
CA ALA A 129 -27.35 -3.65 18.60
C ALA A 129 -28.02 -5.02 18.66
N GLU A 130 -28.65 -5.47 17.57
CA GLU A 130 -29.30 -6.78 17.48
C GLU A 130 -28.29 -7.94 17.60
N ASP A 131 -27.10 -7.78 17.02
CA ASP A 131 -25.99 -8.73 17.17
C ASP A 131 -25.37 -8.72 18.58
N GLY A 132 -25.76 -7.78 19.45
CA GLY A 132 -25.14 -7.58 20.76
C GLY A 132 -23.63 -7.29 20.66
N LYS A 133 -23.21 -6.57 19.61
CA LYS A 133 -21.79 -6.42 19.26
C LYS A 133 -21.03 -5.72 20.38
N THR A 134 -19.91 -6.29 20.79
CA THR A 134 -19.03 -5.72 21.81
C THR A 134 -17.70 -5.26 21.23
N PHE A 135 -17.26 -4.08 21.64
CA PHE A 135 -16.03 -3.44 21.23
C PHE A 135 -15.10 -3.32 22.44
N ASN A 136 -13.97 -4.01 22.41
CA ASN A 136 -13.04 -4.04 23.52
C ASN A 136 -11.81 -3.16 23.24
N ASN A 137 -11.32 -2.48 24.28
CA ASN A 137 -10.12 -1.64 24.20
C ASN A 137 -10.21 -0.59 23.07
N VAL A 138 -11.33 0.10 22.94
CA VAL A 138 -11.54 1.19 21.98
C VAL A 138 -11.29 2.56 22.61
N ARG A 139 -11.10 3.60 21.79
CA ARG A 139 -10.96 4.98 22.28
C ARG A 139 -12.15 5.82 21.85
N ILE A 140 -12.92 6.33 22.80
CA ILE A 140 -13.94 7.35 22.51
C ILE A 140 -13.25 8.64 22.06
N LEU A 141 -13.67 9.14 20.91
CA LEU A 141 -13.20 10.38 20.29
C LEU A 141 -14.15 11.54 20.59
N GLU A 142 -15.46 11.29 20.53
CA GLU A 142 -16.50 12.29 20.75
C GLU A 142 -17.64 11.70 21.58
N ARG A 143 -18.20 12.49 22.50
CA ARG A 143 -19.36 12.16 23.32
C ARG A 143 -20.47 13.18 23.08
N GLY A 144 -21.70 12.72 22.90
CA GLY A 144 -22.88 13.55 22.71
C GLY A 144 -24.12 12.67 22.53
N MET A 145 -25.06 13.10 21.70
CA MET A 145 -26.19 12.25 21.27
C MET A 145 -25.73 10.96 20.61
N LYS A 146 -24.62 11.02 19.86
CA LYS A 146 -23.88 9.86 19.37
C LYS A 146 -22.55 9.75 20.09
N VAL A 147 -22.08 8.53 20.27
CA VAL A 147 -20.71 8.24 20.68
C VAL A 147 -19.92 7.82 19.46
N ARG A 148 -18.82 8.53 19.23
CA ARG A 148 -17.87 8.22 18.16
C ARG A 148 -16.61 7.63 18.76
N PHE A 149 -16.23 6.43 18.35
CA PHE A 149 -15.05 5.75 18.90
C PHE A 149 -14.18 5.09 17.84
N LEU A 150 -12.88 5.04 18.13
CA LEU A 150 -11.85 4.41 17.32
C LEU A 150 -11.59 2.98 17.80
N GLN A 151 -11.63 2.04 16.87
CA GLN A 151 -11.23 0.66 17.01
C GLN A 151 -10.01 0.40 16.13
N LEU A 152 -8.87 0.06 16.75
CA LEU A 152 -7.63 -0.32 16.04
C LEU A 152 -7.48 -1.82 15.82
N ALA A 153 -8.43 -2.62 16.34
CA ALA A 153 -8.42 -4.08 16.17
C ALA A 153 -9.21 -4.47 14.92
N PRO A 154 -8.70 -5.40 14.09
CA PRO A 154 -9.43 -5.89 12.93
C PRO A 154 -10.78 -6.50 13.28
N ASP A 155 -11.75 -6.37 12.38
CA ASP A 155 -13.13 -6.83 12.56
C ASP A 155 -13.85 -6.97 11.20
N SER A 156 -15.11 -7.40 11.23
CA SER A 156 -16.00 -7.50 10.08
C SER A 156 -17.34 -6.80 10.34
N TYR A 157 -17.91 -6.23 9.28
CA TYR A 157 -19.16 -5.49 9.33
C TYR A 157 -20.03 -5.80 8.11
N ILE A 158 -21.33 -6.01 8.35
CA ILE A 158 -22.32 -6.19 7.29
C ILE A 158 -22.95 -4.84 6.94
N LEU A 159 -22.93 -4.50 5.66
CA LEU A 159 -23.45 -3.26 5.09
C LEU A 159 -24.38 -3.52 3.91
N ARG A 160 -25.21 -2.52 3.62
CA ARG A 160 -25.91 -2.36 2.34
C ARG A 160 -25.39 -1.11 1.62
N TRP A 161 -25.52 -1.10 0.29
CA TRP A 161 -25.08 0.03 -0.54
C TRP A 161 -25.77 1.34 -0.21
N ASP A 162 -27.03 1.31 0.22
CA ASP A 162 -27.78 2.50 0.60
C ASP A 162 -27.32 3.12 1.93
N GLU A 163 -26.50 2.42 2.71
CA GLU A 163 -25.88 2.93 3.95
C GLU A 163 -24.52 3.59 3.69
N ILE A 164 -23.90 3.27 2.56
CA ILE A 164 -22.62 3.83 2.13
C ILE A 164 -22.86 5.21 1.54
N ASP A 165 -22.12 6.20 2.03
CA ASP A 165 -22.02 7.52 1.41
C ASP A 165 -21.04 7.46 0.23
N ARG A 166 -19.82 7.01 0.50
CA ARG A 166 -18.77 6.82 -0.51
C ARG A 166 -17.66 5.90 -0.03
N ILE A 167 -16.90 5.40 -0.98
CA ILE A 167 -15.66 4.65 -0.80
C ILE A 167 -14.53 5.49 -1.37
N GLU A 168 -13.45 5.65 -0.63
CA GLU A 168 -12.23 6.32 -1.08
C GLU A 168 -11.08 5.31 -1.19
N GLY A 169 -10.40 5.33 -2.33
CA GLY A 169 -9.12 4.65 -2.53
C GLY A 169 -7.95 5.53 -2.12
N VAL A 170 -6.80 4.91 -1.88
CA VAL A 170 -5.56 5.63 -1.60
C VAL A 170 -4.73 5.70 -2.87
N ARG A 171 -4.31 6.91 -3.24
CA ARG A 171 -3.40 7.13 -4.36
C ARG A 171 -2.08 6.43 -4.08
N SER A 172 -1.56 5.71 -5.06
CA SER A 172 -0.25 5.07 -4.99
C SER A 172 0.83 6.11 -4.71
N ALA A 173 1.80 5.73 -3.87
CA ALA A 173 2.95 6.56 -3.62
C ALA A 173 3.70 6.84 -4.94
N LYS A 174 4.28 8.04 -5.08
CA LYS A 174 4.99 8.44 -6.31
C LYS A 174 6.13 7.48 -6.69
N ASN A 175 6.71 6.81 -5.70
CA ASN A 175 7.78 5.84 -5.90
C ASN A 175 7.27 4.40 -6.10
N ALA A 176 5.96 4.15 -6.10
CA ALA A 176 5.43 2.83 -6.41
C ALA A 176 5.65 2.54 -7.90
N LEU A 177 6.38 1.47 -8.19
CA LEU A 177 6.54 0.94 -9.56
C LEU A 177 5.47 -0.11 -9.86
N SER A 178 4.88 -0.70 -8.83
CA SER A 178 3.81 -1.68 -8.90
C SER A 178 2.46 -1.05 -8.59
N GLY A 179 1.41 -1.55 -9.24
CA GLY A 179 0.04 -1.17 -8.94
C GLY A 179 -0.91 -1.63 -10.03
N LEU A 180 -2.17 -1.21 -9.91
CA LEU A 180 -3.20 -1.51 -10.91
C LEU A 180 -3.70 -0.24 -11.57
N LYS A 181 -3.76 -0.29 -12.89
CA LYS A 181 -4.25 0.77 -13.75
C LYS A 181 -5.60 0.38 -14.32
N ARG A 182 -6.53 1.33 -14.37
CA ARG A 182 -7.88 1.12 -14.87
C ARG A 182 -8.12 1.94 -16.14
N THR A 183 -8.78 1.32 -17.08
CA THR A 183 -9.23 1.95 -18.32
C THR A 183 -10.73 1.73 -18.44
N TYR A 184 -11.50 2.79 -18.24
CA TYR A 184 -12.95 2.83 -18.35
C TYR A 184 -13.33 3.30 -19.76
N MET A 185 -14.03 2.47 -20.52
CA MET A 185 -14.62 2.87 -21.80
C MET A 185 -16.08 3.22 -21.55
N LEU A 186 -16.46 4.46 -21.85
CA LEU A 186 -17.83 4.95 -21.69
C LEU A 186 -18.70 4.57 -22.89
N LYS A 187 -20.01 4.59 -22.69
CA LYS A 187 -21.01 4.38 -23.76
C LYS A 187 -20.89 5.39 -24.90
N SER A 188 -20.37 6.58 -24.61
CA SER A 188 -20.05 7.62 -25.61
C SER A 188 -18.82 7.29 -26.48
N GLY A 189 -18.04 6.26 -26.14
CA GLY A 189 -16.77 5.95 -26.79
C GLY A 189 -15.55 6.65 -26.17
N ARG A 190 -15.76 7.59 -25.24
CA ARG A 190 -14.65 8.20 -24.47
C ARG A 190 -13.99 7.17 -23.57
N THR A 191 -12.67 7.23 -23.46
CA THR A 191 -11.89 6.41 -22.55
C THR A 191 -11.32 7.26 -21.42
N VAL A 192 -11.48 6.79 -20.19
CA VAL A 192 -10.95 7.40 -18.98
C VAL A 192 -9.97 6.43 -18.33
N GLU A 193 -8.73 6.86 -18.17
CA GLU A 193 -7.66 6.03 -17.63
C GLU A 193 -7.07 6.63 -16.35
N GLY A 194 -6.75 5.77 -15.37
CA GLY A 194 -6.12 6.18 -14.12
C GLY A 194 -6.06 5.08 -13.06
N GLU A 195 -5.58 5.42 -11.88
CA GLU A 195 -5.71 4.60 -10.67
C GLU A 195 -7.09 4.84 -10.04
N TYR A 196 -7.65 3.89 -9.29
CA TYR A 196 -8.94 4.11 -8.62
C TYR A 196 -8.81 5.10 -7.48
N ALA A 197 -9.69 6.10 -7.49
CA ALA A 197 -9.77 7.11 -6.44
C ALA A 197 -10.92 6.87 -5.47
N GLY A 198 -11.97 6.19 -5.90
CA GLY A 198 -13.14 5.95 -5.06
C GLY A 198 -14.41 5.79 -5.87
N GLU A 199 -15.52 5.53 -5.17
CA GLU A 199 -16.85 5.47 -5.75
C GLU A 199 -17.96 5.81 -4.75
N SER A 200 -19.12 6.19 -5.27
CA SER A 200 -20.39 6.30 -4.53
C SER A 200 -21.42 5.35 -5.12
N PHE A 201 -22.69 5.44 -4.72
CA PHE A 201 -23.76 4.67 -5.39
C PHE A 201 -23.90 4.98 -6.90
N GLU A 202 -23.51 6.19 -7.34
CA GLU A 202 -23.79 6.67 -8.71
C GLU A 202 -22.55 6.97 -9.54
N THR A 203 -21.37 7.13 -8.91
CA THR A 203 -20.17 7.60 -9.60
C THR A 203 -18.90 6.83 -9.24
N VAL A 204 -18.00 6.68 -10.19
CA VAL A 204 -16.62 6.22 -9.94
C VAL A 204 -15.63 7.31 -10.28
N SER A 205 -14.55 7.38 -9.52
CA SER A 205 -13.50 8.36 -9.67
C SER A 205 -12.15 7.69 -9.90
N VAL A 206 -11.31 8.32 -10.73
CA VAL A 206 -9.93 7.90 -10.97
C VAL A 206 -8.94 9.01 -10.70
N PHE A 207 -7.81 8.64 -10.12
CA PHE A 207 -6.60 9.46 -10.03
C PHE A 207 -5.90 9.47 -11.38
N LYS A 208 -5.83 10.66 -11.98
CA LYS A 208 -5.12 10.90 -13.25
C LYS A 208 -3.63 11.10 -13.00
N SER A 209 -2.84 10.85 -14.04
CA SER A 209 -1.37 11.01 -14.02
C SER A 209 -0.93 12.47 -13.90
N ASP A 210 -1.76 13.42 -14.33
CA ASP A 210 -1.53 14.85 -14.18
C ASP A 210 -1.86 15.39 -12.77
N GLY A 211 -2.29 14.52 -11.86
CA GLY A 211 -2.64 14.86 -10.48
C GLY A 211 -4.12 15.19 -10.27
N THR A 212 -4.92 15.33 -11.33
CA THR A 212 -6.36 15.57 -11.21
C THR A 212 -7.13 14.31 -10.80
N VAL A 213 -8.39 14.49 -10.41
CA VAL A 213 -9.37 13.41 -10.20
C VAL A 213 -10.45 13.57 -11.25
N GLU A 214 -10.75 12.50 -11.98
CA GLU A 214 -11.84 12.48 -12.96
C GLU A 214 -12.94 11.55 -12.47
N THR A 215 -14.16 12.08 -12.34
CA THR A 215 -15.35 11.35 -11.89
C THR A 215 -16.31 11.13 -13.06
N MET A 216 -16.90 9.94 -13.13
CA MET A 216 -17.85 9.56 -14.19
C MET A 216 -19.03 8.77 -13.62
N PRO A 217 -20.24 8.89 -14.21
CA PRO A 217 -21.40 8.12 -13.78
C PRO A 217 -21.20 6.62 -14.05
N PHE A 218 -21.61 5.77 -13.11
CA PHE A 218 -21.58 4.31 -13.32
C PHE A 218 -22.42 3.85 -14.49
N GLY A 219 -23.60 4.46 -14.65
CA GLY A 219 -24.51 4.18 -15.74
C GLY A 219 -23.88 4.40 -17.12
N ASP A 220 -22.81 5.19 -17.23
CA ASP A 220 -22.16 5.49 -18.50
C ASP A 220 -21.03 4.53 -18.83
N ILE A 221 -20.62 3.67 -17.91
CA ILE A 221 -19.48 2.77 -18.14
C ILE A 221 -19.91 1.55 -18.93
N LYS A 222 -19.32 1.39 -20.11
CA LYS A 222 -19.52 0.24 -20.98
C LYS A 222 -18.58 -0.90 -20.61
N THR A 223 -17.32 -0.59 -20.29
CA THR A 223 -16.29 -1.60 -20.04
C THR A 223 -15.20 -1.10 -19.10
N LEU A 224 -14.77 -1.96 -18.18
CA LEU A 224 -13.53 -1.85 -17.43
C LEU A 224 -12.45 -2.69 -18.08
N LYS A 225 -11.22 -2.19 -18.07
CA LYS A 225 -10.03 -3.03 -18.11
C LYS A 225 -9.11 -2.69 -16.95
N ILE A 226 -8.59 -3.72 -16.29
CA ILE A 226 -7.57 -3.60 -15.25
C ILE A 226 -6.28 -4.19 -15.80
N SER A 227 -5.21 -3.42 -15.71
CA SER A 227 -3.87 -3.83 -16.14
C SER A 227 -2.84 -3.54 -15.05
N ALA A 228 -1.73 -4.27 -15.12
CA ALA A 228 -0.54 -4.00 -14.32
C ALA A 228 0.05 -2.63 -14.68
N VAL A 229 0.48 -1.87 -13.67
CA VAL A 229 1.28 -0.65 -13.89
C VAL A 229 2.66 -1.01 -14.43
N ASN A 230 3.31 -2.02 -13.85
CA ASN A 230 4.57 -2.56 -14.35
C ASN A 230 4.32 -3.75 -15.29
N PRO A 231 4.54 -3.64 -16.61
CA PRO A 231 4.29 -4.74 -17.54
C PRO A 231 5.28 -5.92 -17.39
N ASN A 232 6.40 -5.72 -16.71
CA ASN A 232 7.43 -6.74 -16.49
C ASN A 232 7.24 -7.53 -15.17
N GLN A 233 6.14 -7.29 -14.46
CA GLN A 233 5.78 -7.96 -13.23
C GLN A 233 4.37 -8.55 -13.37
N ASP A 234 4.13 -9.74 -12.80
CA ASP A 234 2.79 -10.34 -12.88
C ASP A 234 1.75 -9.44 -12.21
N ILE A 235 0.54 -9.38 -12.77
CA ILE A 235 -0.54 -8.54 -12.22
C ILE A 235 -0.94 -8.98 -10.80
N SER A 236 -0.81 -10.27 -10.49
CA SER A 236 -1.05 -10.82 -9.16
C SER A 236 -0.03 -10.34 -8.15
N GLU A 237 1.21 -10.04 -8.55
CA GLU A 237 2.21 -9.47 -7.65
C GLU A 237 1.95 -7.99 -7.34
N GLN A 238 1.11 -7.32 -8.14
CA GLN A 238 0.81 -5.89 -8.04
C GLN A 238 -0.54 -5.60 -7.35
N SER A 239 -1.38 -6.61 -7.18
CA SER A 239 -2.67 -6.48 -6.49
C SER A 239 -2.57 -6.96 -5.04
N PRO A 240 -2.86 -6.13 -4.04
CA PRO A 240 -2.83 -6.56 -2.63
C PRO A 240 -3.98 -7.50 -2.27
N LEU A 241 -5.04 -7.50 -3.08
CA LEU A 241 -6.20 -8.37 -2.93
C LEU A 241 -6.36 -9.26 -4.15
N ARG A 242 -6.88 -10.47 -3.92
CA ARG A 242 -7.29 -11.41 -4.95
C ARG A 242 -8.81 -11.45 -5.00
N ASP A 243 -9.39 -11.42 -6.19
CA ASP A 243 -10.83 -11.57 -6.39
C ASP A 243 -11.25 -13.02 -6.20
N VAL A 244 -12.40 -13.21 -5.55
CA VAL A 244 -13.03 -14.49 -5.28
C VAL A 244 -14.44 -14.43 -5.84
N VAL A 245 -14.73 -15.19 -6.90
CA VAL A 245 -16.03 -15.22 -7.57
C VAL A 245 -16.69 -16.55 -7.28
N THR A 246 -17.84 -16.54 -6.61
CA THR A 246 -18.67 -17.72 -6.38
C THR A 246 -19.73 -17.79 -7.46
N LEU A 247 -19.81 -18.93 -8.14
CA LEU A 247 -20.78 -19.17 -9.20
C LEU A 247 -22.08 -19.73 -8.63
N THR A 248 -23.18 -19.64 -9.38
CA THR A 248 -24.50 -20.20 -9.04
C THR A 248 -24.52 -21.72 -8.83
N ASN A 249 -23.45 -22.42 -9.21
CA ASN A 249 -23.24 -23.85 -8.94
C ASN A 249 -22.32 -24.11 -7.75
N ASN A 250 -22.11 -23.11 -6.88
CA ASN A 250 -21.25 -23.12 -5.69
C ASN A 250 -19.77 -23.37 -5.96
N ARG A 251 -19.32 -23.37 -7.21
CA ARG A 251 -17.88 -23.39 -7.52
C ARG A 251 -17.30 -22.00 -7.38
N THR A 252 -16.12 -21.93 -6.79
CA THR A 252 -15.37 -20.67 -6.66
C THR A 252 -14.32 -20.55 -7.75
N ARG A 253 -14.04 -19.31 -8.13
CA ARG A 253 -12.95 -18.88 -9.01
C ARG A 253 -12.11 -17.85 -8.27
N ARG A 254 -10.79 -17.95 -8.36
CA ARG A 254 -9.83 -17.05 -7.71
C ARG A 254 -8.85 -16.50 -8.72
N GLY A 255 -8.57 -15.21 -8.66
CA GLY A 255 -7.69 -14.54 -9.59
C GLY A 255 -7.80 -13.04 -9.51
N ILE A 256 -7.41 -12.35 -10.57
CA ILE A 256 -7.61 -10.90 -10.72
C ILE A 256 -8.64 -10.69 -11.82
N ILE A 257 -9.72 -9.96 -11.55
CA ILE A 257 -10.63 -9.50 -12.58
C ILE A 257 -9.87 -8.47 -13.44
N VAL A 258 -9.73 -8.76 -14.72
CA VAL A 258 -8.97 -7.93 -15.68
C VAL A 258 -9.87 -7.21 -16.67
N GLU A 259 -11.12 -7.63 -16.81
CA GLU A 259 -12.10 -6.98 -17.66
C GLU A 259 -13.50 -7.14 -17.06
N GLN A 260 -14.33 -6.11 -17.20
CA GLN A 260 -15.76 -6.19 -16.94
C GLN A 260 -16.51 -5.50 -18.07
N TYR A 261 -17.55 -6.13 -18.60
CA TYR A 261 -18.37 -5.60 -19.67
C TYR A 261 -19.82 -5.45 -19.23
N ASN A 262 -20.35 -4.23 -19.34
CA ASN A 262 -21.72 -3.84 -19.01
C ASN A 262 -22.43 -3.15 -20.19
N GLY A 263 -21.90 -3.30 -21.41
CA GLY A 263 -22.30 -2.51 -22.57
C GLY A 263 -23.49 -3.03 -23.37
N GLY A 264 -24.04 -4.17 -23.00
CA GLY A 264 -25.11 -4.86 -23.73
C GLY A 264 -26.33 -5.14 -22.85
N PRO A 265 -27.27 -5.98 -23.32
CA PRO A 265 -28.32 -6.51 -22.45
C PRO A 265 -27.70 -7.29 -21.28
N ALA A 266 -28.41 -7.39 -20.16
CA ALA A 266 -27.89 -8.04 -18.94
C ALA A 266 -27.36 -9.48 -19.18
N SER A 267 -27.94 -10.21 -20.13
CA SER A 267 -27.49 -11.55 -20.55
C SER A 267 -26.13 -11.59 -21.25
N ALA A 268 -25.65 -10.44 -21.74
CA ALA A 268 -24.36 -10.29 -22.41
C ALA A 268 -23.27 -9.75 -21.47
N ASN A 269 -23.61 -9.37 -20.24
CA ASN A 269 -22.64 -8.85 -19.28
C ASN A 269 -21.72 -9.97 -18.79
N TYR A 270 -20.43 -9.65 -18.62
CA TYR A 270 -19.42 -10.63 -18.20
C TYR A 270 -18.27 -9.96 -17.45
N ILE A 271 -17.51 -10.79 -16.75
CA ILE A 271 -16.14 -10.48 -16.30
C ILE A 271 -15.14 -11.41 -17.00
N LYS A 272 -13.90 -10.95 -17.17
CA LYS A 272 -12.75 -11.83 -17.42
C LYS A 272 -11.87 -11.83 -16.19
N MET A 273 -11.47 -13.01 -15.78
CA MET A 273 -10.63 -13.20 -14.61
C MET A 273 -9.36 -13.94 -15.02
N ARG A 274 -8.20 -13.40 -14.66
CA ARG A 274 -6.90 -14.03 -14.85
C ARG A 274 -6.52 -14.81 -13.59
N ASN A 275 -6.26 -16.10 -13.72
CA ASN A 275 -5.81 -16.94 -12.60
C ASN A 275 -4.29 -16.84 -12.38
N SER A 276 -3.77 -17.53 -11.36
CA SER A 276 -2.35 -17.53 -10.99
C SER A 276 -1.42 -18.11 -12.07
N ASN A 277 -1.95 -18.86 -13.04
CA ASN A 277 -1.18 -19.42 -14.14
C ASN A 277 -1.20 -18.50 -15.38
N GLY A 278 -1.76 -17.29 -15.25
CA GLY A 278 -1.89 -16.33 -16.34
C GLY A 278 -3.03 -16.61 -17.32
N VAL A 279 -3.85 -17.66 -17.08
CA VAL A 279 -4.96 -18.02 -17.96
C VAL A 279 -6.17 -17.14 -17.65
N GLU A 280 -6.79 -16.59 -18.70
CA GLU A 280 -8.01 -15.79 -18.60
C GLU A 280 -9.27 -16.63 -18.87
N GLU A 281 -10.23 -16.57 -17.94
CA GLU A 281 -11.55 -17.19 -18.06
C GLU A 281 -12.61 -16.10 -18.18
N LYS A 282 -13.53 -16.24 -19.15
CA LYS A 282 -14.72 -15.39 -19.26
C LYS A 282 -15.87 -15.98 -18.45
N ILE A 283 -16.44 -15.20 -17.55
CA ILE A 283 -17.56 -15.60 -16.69
C ILE A 283 -18.73 -14.65 -16.95
N MET A 284 -19.87 -15.19 -17.38
CA MET A 284 -21.09 -14.39 -17.54
C MET A 284 -21.61 -13.96 -16.17
N THR A 285 -22.03 -12.71 -16.04
CA THR A 285 -22.51 -12.17 -14.75
C THR A 285 -23.76 -12.87 -14.25
N SER A 286 -24.59 -13.42 -15.16
CA SER A 286 -25.74 -14.25 -14.82
C SER A 286 -25.40 -15.52 -14.04
N ASN A 287 -24.14 -15.97 -14.12
CA ASN A 287 -23.66 -17.19 -13.47
C ASN A 287 -22.94 -16.90 -12.15
N ILE A 288 -22.90 -15.64 -11.71
CA ILE A 288 -22.26 -15.21 -10.47
C ILE A 288 -23.31 -15.10 -9.38
N GLU A 289 -22.99 -15.70 -8.24
CA GLU A 289 -23.78 -15.60 -7.00
C GLU A 289 -23.21 -14.51 -6.10
N SER A 290 -21.90 -14.49 -5.91
CA SER A 290 -21.24 -13.46 -5.12
C SER A 290 -19.82 -13.17 -5.61
N ILE A 291 -19.34 -11.99 -5.28
CA ILE A 291 -17.97 -11.55 -5.54
C ILE A 291 -17.37 -11.05 -4.23
N GLY A 292 -16.16 -11.47 -3.94
CA GLY A 292 -15.44 -11.09 -2.75
C GLY A 292 -13.96 -10.86 -3.02
N LYS A 293 -13.25 -10.53 -1.95
CA LYS A 293 -11.80 -10.30 -1.97
C LYS A 293 -11.16 -10.97 -0.78
N GLU A 294 -9.91 -11.39 -0.97
CA GLU A 294 -9.07 -11.91 0.09
C GLU A 294 -7.65 -11.37 -0.04
N LYS A 295 -6.89 -11.37 1.07
CA LYS A 295 -5.49 -10.95 1.06
C LYS A 295 -4.69 -11.81 0.06
N ASN A 296 -3.93 -11.16 -0.81
CA ASN A 296 -3.18 -11.85 -1.84
C ASN A 296 -1.75 -12.19 -1.37
N THR A 297 -1.46 -13.48 -1.22
CA THR A 297 -0.13 -13.95 -0.80
C THR A 297 0.95 -13.78 -1.86
N ALA A 298 0.58 -13.57 -3.13
CA ALA A 298 1.52 -13.27 -4.21
C ALA A 298 1.93 -11.78 -4.24
N TYR A 299 1.27 -10.92 -3.47
CA TYR A 299 1.53 -9.48 -3.49
C TYR A 299 2.99 -9.17 -3.12
N ASN A 300 3.71 -8.55 -4.05
CA ASN A 300 5.13 -8.26 -3.96
C ASN A 300 5.43 -6.91 -4.64
N PRO A 301 4.99 -5.78 -4.04
CA PRO A 301 5.10 -4.48 -4.67
C PRO A 301 6.57 -4.03 -4.78
N LEU A 302 6.89 -3.47 -5.94
CA LEU A 302 8.16 -2.84 -6.23
C LEU A 302 8.05 -1.35 -5.98
N PHE A 303 9.03 -0.83 -5.27
CA PHE A 303 9.20 0.60 -5.03
C PHE A 303 10.54 1.06 -5.56
N ASP A 304 10.50 2.22 -6.18
CA ASP A 304 11.64 3.01 -6.54
C ASP A 304 12.19 3.79 -5.34
N ILE A 305 13.37 4.36 -5.54
CA ILE A 305 13.96 5.36 -4.66
C ILE A 305 13.89 6.70 -5.36
N LEU A 306 13.27 7.69 -4.71
CA LEU A 306 13.22 9.05 -5.23
C LEU A 306 14.43 9.82 -4.70
N LEU A 307 15.40 10.04 -5.57
CA LEU A 307 16.63 10.77 -5.25
C LEU A 307 16.56 12.20 -5.79
N LYS A 308 17.02 13.16 -4.99
CA LYS A 308 17.26 14.53 -5.44
C LYS A 308 18.51 14.57 -6.32
N PRO A 309 18.68 15.59 -7.19
CA PRO A 309 19.90 15.75 -7.96
C PRO A 309 21.15 15.71 -7.07
N GLY A 310 22.11 14.85 -7.42
CA GLY A 310 23.37 14.67 -6.68
C GLY A 310 23.29 13.73 -5.46
N GLU A 311 22.11 13.22 -5.09
CA GLU A 311 22.00 12.14 -4.11
C GLU A 311 22.38 10.79 -4.75
N VAL A 312 23.14 10.00 -3.99
CA VAL A 312 23.57 8.66 -4.37
C VAL A 312 23.29 7.72 -3.20
N MET A 313 22.77 6.55 -3.50
CA MET A 313 22.60 5.46 -2.56
C MET A 313 23.44 4.28 -3.01
N VAL A 314 23.82 3.44 -2.05
CA VAL A 314 24.37 2.12 -2.34
C VAL A 314 23.52 1.10 -1.60
N ASN A 315 22.95 0.14 -2.32
CA ASN A 315 22.01 -0.86 -1.78
C ASN A 315 20.86 -0.23 -0.96
N ARG A 316 20.28 0.87 -1.44
CA ARG A 316 19.25 1.65 -0.73
C ARG A 316 19.70 2.28 0.59
N GLU A 317 20.99 2.29 0.90
CA GLU A 317 21.57 3.02 2.02
C GLU A 317 22.14 4.35 1.54
N LYS A 318 21.91 5.42 2.30
CA LYS A 318 22.40 6.75 1.94
C LYS A 318 23.92 6.75 1.97
N ALA A 319 24.52 7.06 0.82
CA ALA A 319 25.96 7.15 0.71
C ALA A 319 26.45 8.57 1.01
N GLU A 320 27.56 8.65 1.74
CA GLU A 320 28.24 9.90 2.02
C GLU A 320 29.50 10.01 1.16
N PHE A 321 29.63 11.13 0.46
CA PHE A 321 30.82 11.45 -0.30
C PHE A 321 31.92 11.97 0.62
N VAL A 322 33.13 11.50 0.38
CA VAL A 322 34.37 12.05 0.94
C VAL A 322 35.13 12.78 -0.15
N LYS A 323 35.84 13.84 0.22
CA LYS A 323 36.71 14.56 -0.70
C LYS A 323 37.95 13.72 -1.02
N VAL A 324 38.39 13.82 -2.27
CA VAL A 324 39.64 13.21 -2.74
C VAL A 324 40.62 14.33 -3.06
N THR A 325 41.83 14.25 -2.50
CA THR A 325 42.92 15.20 -2.72
C THR A 325 44.08 14.53 -3.42
N GLU A 326 44.68 15.23 -4.39
CA GLU A 326 45.83 14.72 -5.12
C GLU A 326 47.13 15.16 -4.45
N LYS A 327 48.05 14.21 -4.24
CA LYS A 327 49.39 14.45 -3.72
C LYS A 327 50.35 13.37 -4.21
N ASP A 328 51.48 13.76 -4.80
CA ASP A 328 52.55 12.86 -5.22
C ASP A 328 52.02 11.66 -6.05
N ASP A 329 51.20 11.94 -7.08
CA ASP A 329 50.50 10.97 -7.95
C ASP A 329 49.49 10.03 -7.25
N ALA A 330 49.23 10.23 -5.97
CA ALA A 330 48.20 9.53 -5.21
C ALA A 330 46.94 10.40 -5.05
N LEU A 331 45.79 9.79 -5.29
CA LEU A 331 44.47 10.31 -4.97
C LEU A 331 44.09 9.78 -3.57
N ILE A 332 44.06 10.67 -2.60
CA ILE A 332 43.92 10.37 -1.17
C ILE A 332 42.52 10.76 -0.71
N LEU A 333 41.82 9.86 -0.02
CA LEU A 333 40.55 10.16 0.61
C LEU A 333 40.80 10.92 1.92
N ASP A 334 40.11 12.05 2.13
CA ASP A 334 40.28 12.89 3.33
C ASP A 334 39.99 12.13 4.64
N SER A 335 38.98 11.25 4.64
CA SER A 335 38.71 10.30 5.72
C SER A 335 37.78 9.18 5.22
N ILE A 336 37.73 8.04 5.92
CA ILE A 336 36.64 7.07 5.77
C ILE A 336 35.66 7.32 6.92
N PRO A 337 34.39 7.66 6.65
CA PRO A 337 33.41 7.91 7.68
C PRO A 337 33.13 6.63 8.47
N GLU A 338 32.75 6.76 9.74
CA GLU A 338 32.34 5.62 10.57
C GLU A 338 31.17 4.85 9.94
N LYS A 339 30.32 5.56 9.18
CA LYS A 339 29.20 5.03 8.39
C LYS A 339 29.62 4.55 6.99
N VAL A 340 30.80 3.94 6.86
CA VAL A 340 31.18 3.27 5.61
C VAL A 340 30.16 2.19 5.25
N ILE A 341 29.78 2.11 3.98
CA ILE A 341 28.82 1.10 3.53
C ILE A 341 29.51 -0.26 3.53
N ARG A 342 28.94 -1.21 4.28
CA ARG A 342 29.49 -2.55 4.47
C ARG A 342 28.68 -3.57 3.68
N LEU A 343 29.35 -4.23 2.74
CA LEU A 343 28.75 -5.20 1.86
C LEU A 343 29.10 -6.61 2.31
N LYS A 344 28.09 -7.45 2.51
CA LYS A 344 28.29 -8.88 2.77
C LYS A 344 28.63 -9.59 1.46
N SER A 345 29.68 -10.40 1.48
CA SER A 345 30.08 -11.23 0.35
C SER A 345 29.40 -12.60 0.37
N LYS A 346 29.17 -13.16 -0.82
CA LYS A 346 28.82 -14.57 -1.05
C LYS A 346 29.82 -15.14 -2.04
N SER A 347 30.42 -16.29 -1.71
CA SER A 347 31.37 -16.99 -2.59
C SER A 347 32.57 -16.12 -3.02
N GLY A 348 33.09 -15.30 -2.11
CA GLY A 348 34.28 -14.48 -2.35
C GLY A 348 34.05 -13.19 -3.14
N MET A 349 32.80 -12.89 -3.54
CA MET A 349 32.42 -11.65 -4.21
C MET A 349 31.28 -10.96 -3.46
N ALA A 350 31.29 -9.63 -3.42
CA ALA A 350 30.18 -8.80 -2.99
C ALA A 350 29.54 -8.14 -4.22
N THR A 351 28.22 -8.12 -4.26
CA THR A 351 27.44 -7.42 -5.30
C THR A 351 26.72 -6.26 -4.64
N PHE A 352 26.74 -5.10 -5.28
CA PHE A 352 26.01 -3.93 -4.80
C PHE A 352 25.47 -3.10 -5.95
N ASP A 353 24.43 -2.35 -5.63
CA ASP A 353 23.75 -1.45 -6.53
C ASP A 353 24.10 -0.02 -6.15
N VAL A 354 24.45 0.81 -7.14
CA VAL A 354 24.60 2.26 -6.99
C VAL A 354 23.38 2.91 -7.63
N GLU A 355 22.63 3.68 -6.85
CA GLU A 355 21.39 4.30 -7.28
C GLU A 355 21.52 5.83 -7.24
N TYR A 356 21.15 6.51 -8.32
CA TYR A 356 21.27 7.98 -8.45
C TYR A 356 20.26 8.55 -9.45
N ASN A 357 20.03 9.86 -9.41
CA ASN A 357 19.13 10.57 -10.31
C ASN A 357 19.82 11.81 -10.94
N GLY A 358 19.54 12.07 -12.22
CA GLY A 358 20.05 13.23 -12.98
C GLY A 358 21.29 12.98 -13.87
N ASP A 359 21.93 14.07 -14.31
CA ASP A 359 23.07 14.14 -15.26
C ASP A 359 24.40 13.51 -14.77
N VAL A 360 24.35 12.73 -13.69
CA VAL A 360 25.51 11.94 -13.28
C VAL A 360 25.64 10.80 -14.29
N LYS A 361 26.52 10.94 -15.28
CA LYS A 361 26.72 9.84 -16.24
C LYS A 361 27.30 8.64 -15.50
N ALA A 362 26.73 7.44 -15.70
CA ALA A 362 27.24 6.18 -15.14
C ALA A 362 28.75 6.00 -15.40
N GLU A 363 29.20 6.48 -16.56
CA GLU A 363 30.60 6.56 -17.03
C GLU A 363 31.53 7.30 -16.05
N MET A 364 30.99 8.14 -15.16
CA MET A 364 31.75 8.91 -14.17
C MET A 364 31.92 8.18 -12.83
N PHE A 365 31.22 7.07 -12.58
CA PHE A 365 31.40 6.25 -11.40
C PHE A 365 32.41 5.13 -11.70
N GLN A 366 33.64 5.31 -11.24
CA GLN A 366 34.68 4.30 -11.36
C GLN A 366 34.85 3.58 -10.02
N VAL A 367 34.65 2.27 -10.01
CA VAL A 367 34.87 1.47 -8.79
C VAL A 367 36.33 1.04 -8.75
N VAL A 368 37.07 1.46 -7.72
CA VAL A 368 38.51 1.22 -7.60
C VAL A 368 38.86 0.66 -6.23
N THR A 369 39.80 -0.28 -6.18
CA THR A 369 40.32 -0.81 -4.91
C THR A 369 41.19 0.24 -4.23
N LEU A 370 40.99 0.46 -2.94
CA LEU A 370 41.78 1.37 -2.13
C LEU A 370 42.97 0.66 -1.50
N THR A 371 44.13 1.31 -1.56
CA THR A 371 45.33 0.93 -0.82
C THR A 371 45.36 1.64 0.52
N LYS A 372 45.47 0.86 1.60
CA LYS A 372 45.63 1.36 2.97
C LYS A 372 47.12 1.62 3.27
N LYS A 373 47.46 2.80 3.76
CA LYS A 373 48.79 3.16 4.29
C LYS A 373 48.64 3.80 5.67
N THR A 374 49.42 3.34 6.64
CA THR A 374 49.41 3.95 7.98
C THR A 374 50.47 5.06 8.03
N VAL A 375 50.03 6.31 8.20
CA VAL A 375 50.89 7.48 8.31
C VAL A 375 50.69 8.11 9.69
N LYS A 376 51.77 8.23 10.49
CA LYS A 376 51.71 8.81 11.85
C LYS A 376 50.57 8.22 12.72
N LYS A 377 50.39 6.89 12.68
CA LYS A 377 49.34 6.11 13.38
C LYS A 377 47.90 6.35 12.90
N VAL A 378 47.71 7.04 11.78
CA VAL A 378 46.40 7.20 11.13
C VAL A 378 46.38 6.39 9.85
N ASP A 379 45.32 5.63 9.65
CA ASP A 379 45.11 4.88 8.42
C ASP A 379 44.59 5.80 7.32
N VAL A 380 45.35 5.88 6.24
CA VAL A 380 45.05 6.68 5.05
C VAL A 380 44.74 5.74 3.89
N TYR A 381 43.68 6.05 3.15
CA TYR A 381 43.25 5.26 2.01
C TYR A 381 43.45 6.06 0.72
N SER A 382 44.04 5.40 -0.28
CA SER A 382 44.43 6.07 -1.53
C SER A 382 44.37 5.13 -2.72
N PHE A 383 44.34 5.70 -3.92
CA PHE A 383 44.48 5.02 -5.20
C PHE A 383 45.21 5.95 -6.17
N THR A 384 45.58 5.47 -7.36
CA THR A 384 46.31 6.26 -8.36
C THR A 384 45.55 6.32 -9.68
N TYR A 385 45.92 7.25 -10.58
CA TYR A 385 45.40 7.26 -11.95
C TYR A 385 45.68 5.95 -12.69
N LYS A 386 46.79 5.27 -12.37
CA LYS A 386 47.10 3.94 -12.91
C LYS A 386 46.11 2.88 -12.42
N ASP A 387 45.64 2.98 -11.18
CA ASP A 387 44.59 2.10 -10.64
C ASP A 387 43.24 2.38 -11.28
N LEU A 388 42.92 3.65 -11.60
CA LEU A 388 41.72 4.00 -12.36
C LEU A 388 41.79 3.47 -13.80
N ALA A 389 42.91 3.66 -14.50
CA ALA A 389 43.10 3.15 -15.86
C ALA A 389 43.08 1.62 -15.93
N ARG A 390 43.45 0.97 -14.83
CA ARG A 390 43.39 -0.48 -14.65
C ARG A 390 42.12 -0.94 -13.94
N SER A 391 41.22 -0.04 -13.56
CA SER A 391 40.01 -0.38 -12.82
C SER A 391 39.19 -1.36 -13.66
N THR A 392 39.03 -2.57 -13.13
CA THR A 392 38.44 -3.72 -13.84
C THR A 392 36.96 -3.92 -13.51
N PHE A 393 36.39 -3.14 -12.60
CA PHE A 393 35.03 -3.37 -12.11
C PHE A 393 34.02 -2.63 -12.98
N GLN A 394 33.73 -3.22 -14.13
CA GLN A 394 32.70 -2.75 -15.03
C GLN A 394 31.30 -3.03 -14.46
N PRO A 395 30.30 -2.18 -14.76
CA PRO A 395 28.91 -2.47 -14.46
C PRO A 395 28.49 -3.83 -15.02
N LYS A 396 27.87 -4.67 -14.18
CA LYS A 396 27.23 -5.93 -14.61
C LYS A 396 25.86 -5.69 -15.22
N LYS A 397 25.17 -4.65 -14.76
CA LYS A 397 23.80 -4.33 -15.14
C LYS A 397 23.56 -2.83 -14.94
N GLU A 398 22.82 -2.21 -15.86
CA GLU A 398 22.30 -0.86 -15.69
C GLU A 398 20.81 -0.87 -16.02
N GLU A 399 20.01 -0.26 -15.14
CA GLU A 399 18.57 -0.12 -15.29
C GLU A 399 18.18 1.33 -15.01
N THR A 400 17.12 1.81 -15.65
CA THR A 400 16.52 3.11 -15.34
C THR A 400 15.05 2.91 -15.02
N SER A 401 14.62 3.39 -13.86
CA SER A 401 13.23 3.31 -13.43
C SER A 401 12.34 4.30 -14.19
N MET A 402 11.01 4.15 -14.06
CA MET A 402 10.06 5.12 -14.63
C MET A 402 10.18 6.52 -14.04
N ASN A 403 10.75 6.67 -12.83
CA ASN A 403 10.99 7.98 -12.22
C ASN A 403 12.38 8.57 -12.58
N GLY A 404 13.12 7.92 -13.48
CA GLY A 404 14.44 8.37 -13.94
C GLY A 404 15.59 8.00 -13.00
N THR A 405 15.34 7.22 -11.95
CA THR A 405 16.40 6.71 -11.07
C THR A 405 17.20 5.65 -11.82
N LYS A 406 18.50 5.89 -11.98
CA LYS A 406 19.44 4.93 -12.53
C LYS A 406 19.94 4.01 -11.44
N LYS A 407 20.02 2.72 -11.76
CA LYS A 407 20.55 1.67 -10.91
C LYS A 407 21.67 0.94 -11.66
N VAL A 408 22.88 0.99 -11.12
CA VAL A 408 24.07 0.37 -11.71
C VAL A 408 24.61 -0.69 -10.76
N THR A 409 24.63 -1.95 -11.19
CA THR A 409 25.08 -3.08 -10.37
C THR A 409 26.55 -3.37 -10.62
N PHE A 410 27.34 -3.42 -9.56
CA PHE A 410 28.75 -3.79 -9.57
C PHE A 410 29.00 -5.07 -8.79
N SER A 411 30.14 -5.70 -9.04
CA SER A 411 30.58 -6.88 -8.29
C SER A 411 32.08 -6.80 -8.05
N VAL A 412 32.46 -6.90 -6.79
CA VAL A 412 33.83 -6.67 -6.30
C VAL A 412 34.28 -7.80 -5.38
N PRO A 413 35.59 -8.05 -5.23
CA PRO A 413 36.12 -9.05 -4.30
C PRO A 413 35.73 -8.80 -2.83
N ALA A 414 35.59 -9.87 -2.07
CA ALA A 414 35.42 -9.84 -0.62
C ALA A 414 36.70 -9.34 0.11
N ASN A 415 36.55 -8.95 1.38
CA ASN A 415 37.65 -8.57 2.28
C ASN A 415 38.55 -7.44 1.77
N ALA A 416 37.97 -6.46 1.07
CA ALA A 416 38.68 -5.32 0.52
C ALA A 416 37.93 -4.01 0.74
N VAL A 417 38.64 -2.89 0.59
CA VAL A 417 38.06 -1.55 0.65
C VAL A 417 38.11 -0.95 -0.75
N PHE A 418 37.00 -0.39 -1.19
CA PHE A 418 36.82 0.20 -2.51
C PHE A 418 36.35 1.65 -2.38
N ALA A 419 36.53 2.42 -3.44
CA ALA A 419 35.87 3.69 -3.65
C ALA A 419 35.02 3.62 -4.91
N ILE A 420 33.79 4.11 -4.84
CA ILE A 420 33.10 4.60 -6.02
C ILE A 420 33.61 6.03 -6.24
N TYR A 421 34.54 6.21 -7.16
CA TYR A 421 35.13 7.50 -7.47
C TYR A 421 34.27 8.26 -8.48
N TYR A 422 33.99 9.53 -8.18
CA TYR A 422 33.26 10.46 -9.04
C TYR A 422 34.20 11.57 -9.52
N SER A 423 34.77 11.37 -10.71
CA SER A 423 35.86 12.19 -11.26
C SER A 423 35.47 13.64 -11.52
N ALA A 424 34.22 13.92 -11.88
CA ALA A 424 33.77 15.28 -12.19
C ALA A 424 33.83 16.25 -11.00
N SER A 425 33.87 15.75 -9.76
CA SER A 425 33.93 16.60 -8.56
C SER A 425 34.99 16.17 -7.55
N ASN A 426 35.90 15.26 -7.93
CA ASN A 426 36.96 14.72 -7.06
C ASN A 426 36.42 14.28 -5.69
N ARG A 427 35.34 13.49 -5.72
CA ARG A 427 34.72 12.91 -4.52
C ARG A 427 34.61 11.40 -4.68
N ALA A 428 34.57 10.68 -3.57
CA ALA A 428 34.42 9.23 -3.56
C ALA A 428 33.42 8.78 -2.50
N ILE A 429 32.78 7.63 -2.73
CA ILE A 429 32.02 6.91 -1.70
C ILE A 429 32.85 5.69 -1.30
N PRO A 430 33.36 5.63 -0.05
CA PRO A 430 34.09 4.47 0.42
C PRO A 430 33.14 3.30 0.74
N ILE A 431 33.55 2.10 0.33
CA ILE A 431 32.83 0.84 0.52
C ILE A 431 33.78 -0.18 1.12
N LYS A 432 33.29 -0.98 2.05
CA LYS A 432 34.04 -2.10 2.62
C LYS A 432 33.28 -3.41 2.38
N THR A 433 33.98 -4.43 1.88
CA THR A 433 33.41 -5.78 1.74
C THR A 433 33.85 -6.67 2.89
N GLU A 434 32.91 -7.46 3.41
CA GLU A 434 33.10 -8.38 4.54
C GLU A 434 32.64 -9.80 4.23
#